data_AF-W2RQ31-F1
#
_entry.id   AF-W2RQ31-F1
#
_cell.length_a   1.000
_cell.length_b   1.000
_cell.length_c   1.000
_cell.angle_alpha   90.00
_cell.angle_beta   90.00
_cell.angle_gamma   90.00
#
_symmetry.space_group_name_H-M   'P 1'
#
loop_
_entity.id
_entity.type
_entity.pdbx_description
1 polymer ?
#
loop_
_entity_poly.entity_id
_entity_poly.type
_entity_poly.pdbx_seq_one_letter_code
_entity_poly.pdbx_strand_id
1 'polypeptide(L)'
;MQPRPSLLSYLSTLAGFFRPSSTTLRRFSSQRVLTSLSTSKRAILSSNASRNAVPATSSTPGALSTQVRGMKTRSSVKRLCNGCKPVRRKGRVYIICSENPKHKQR
;
A
#
# COMPACT_ATOMS: atom_id res chain seq x y z
N MET A 1 -22.85 50.97 33.46
CA MET A 1 -22.85 51.67 32.16
C MET A 1 -22.56 50.68 31.05
N GLN A 2 -23.48 50.64 30.09
CA GLN A 2 -23.42 50.06 28.75
C GLN A 2 -23.43 48.52 28.56
N PRO A 3 -24.09 48.05 27.47
CA PRO A 3 -25.02 46.93 27.53
C PRO A 3 -24.59 45.68 26.76
N ARG A 4 -25.28 44.57 27.04
CA ARG A 4 -25.16 43.30 26.33
C ARG A 4 -25.63 43.46 24.87
N PRO A 5 -24.87 43.00 23.86
CA PRO A 5 -25.32 43.02 22.47
C PRO A 5 -26.49 42.04 22.29
N SER A 6 -27.51 42.54 21.59
CA SER A 6 -28.80 41.92 21.30
C SER A 6 -28.69 40.75 20.31
N LEU A 7 -29.60 39.78 20.45
CA LEU A 7 -29.75 38.53 19.67
C LEU A 7 -30.25 38.76 18.22
N LEU A 8 -29.78 39.79 17.52
CA LEU A 8 -30.26 40.16 16.18
C LEU A 8 -29.17 40.23 15.09
N SER A 9 -28.02 39.59 15.28
CA SER A 9 -26.96 39.51 14.25
C SER A 9 -26.93 38.18 13.48
N TYR A 10 -27.98 37.36 13.55
CA TYR A 10 -27.98 35.96 13.08
C TYR A 10 -28.75 35.70 11.76
N LEU A 11 -28.96 36.73 10.93
CA LEU A 11 -29.62 36.56 9.63
C LEU A 11 -28.84 37.30 8.54
N SER A 12 -27.94 36.57 7.86
CA SER A 12 -27.35 36.78 6.52
C SER A 12 -26.12 35.85 6.48
N THR A 13 -25.99 34.83 5.63
CA THR A 13 -26.09 34.86 4.17
C THR A 13 -26.25 33.42 3.68
N LEU A 14 -27.42 33.06 3.16
CA LEU A 14 -27.58 31.91 2.27
C LEU A 14 -27.19 32.36 0.87
N ALA A 15 -25.99 32.03 0.41
CA ALA A 15 -25.58 32.18 -0.98
C ALA A 15 -24.71 30.99 -1.39
N GLY A 16 -25.09 30.39 -2.52
CA GLY A 16 -24.75 29.03 -2.87
C GLY A 16 -23.31 28.78 -3.30
N PHE A 17 -22.93 27.51 -3.20
CA PHE A 17 -21.91 26.92 -4.05
C PHE A 17 -22.37 25.51 -4.45
N PHE A 18 -23.48 25.44 -5.18
CA PHE A 18 -23.82 24.28 -5.99
C PHE A 18 -22.81 24.22 -7.14
N ARG A 19 -21.74 23.45 -6.96
CA ARG A 19 -20.75 23.19 -8.01
C ARG A 19 -20.81 21.72 -8.42
N PRO A 20 -21.70 21.32 -9.36
CA PRO A 20 -21.67 19.98 -9.90
C PRO A 20 -20.42 19.83 -10.77
N SER A 21 -19.42 19.10 -10.28
CA SER A 21 -18.29 18.67 -11.11
C SER A 21 -18.67 17.38 -11.81
N SER A 22 -19.15 17.51 -13.04
CA SER A 22 -19.39 16.39 -13.96
C SER A 22 -18.05 15.77 -14.35
N THR A 23 -17.54 14.83 -13.54
CA THR A 23 -16.39 14.01 -13.94
C THR A 23 -16.86 12.95 -14.94
N THR A 24 -16.53 13.20 -16.20
CA THR A 24 -16.68 12.30 -17.33
C THR A 24 -16.10 10.92 -17.01
N LEU A 25 -16.95 9.89 -17.14
CA LEU A 25 -16.53 8.48 -17.10
C LEU A 25 -15.57 8.22 -18.26
N ARG A 26 -14.28 8.09 -17.98
CA ARG A 26 -13.30 7.60 -18.94
C ARG A 26 -13.63 6.13 -19.24
N ARG A 27 -14.15 5.86 -20.43
CA ARG A 27 -14.24 4.52 -21.00
C ARG A 27 -12.84 3.91 -21.01
N PHE A 28 -12.63 2.86 -20.22
CA PHE A 28 -11.48 1.97 -20.37
C PHE A 28 -11.63 1.28 -21.74
N SER A 29 -10.85 1.73 -22.73
CA SER A 29 -10.71 1.01 -23.98
C SER A 29 -9.87 -0.23 -23.71
N SER A 30 -10.55 -1.37 -23.57
CA SER A 30 -9.94 -2.69 -23.51
C SER A 30 -9.42 -3.06 -24.90
N GLN A 31 -8.20 -2.65 -25.22
CA GLN A 31 -7.51 -3.24 -26.37
C GLN A 31 -6.82 -4.53 -25.90
N ARG A 32 -7.52 -5.64 -26.13
CA ARG A 32 -6.95 -6.98 -26.10
C ARG A 32 -5.90 -7.07 -27.22
N VAL A 33 -4.64 -7.28 -26.87
CA VAL A 33 -3.61 -7.65 -27.84
C VAL A 33 -3.32 -9.14 -27.67
N LEU A 34 -3.70 -9.92 -28.68
CA LEU A 34 -3.36 -11.33 -28.81
C LEU A 34 -2.05 -11.40 -29.60
N THR A 35 -0.92 -11.57 -28.91
CA THR A 35 0.35 -11.90 -29.59
C THR A 35 0.48 -13.41 -29.68
N SER A 36 0.46 -13.88 -30.92
CA SER A 36 0.56 -15.25 -31.40
C SER A 36 1.86 -15.96 -31.01
N LEU A 37 1.73 -17.27 -30.74
CA LEU A 37 2.82 -18.25 -30.70
C LEU A 37 3.74 -18.13 -31.92
N SER A 38 5.04 -18.03 -31.67
CA SER A 38 6.05 -18.55 -32.59
C SER A 38 6.95 -19.54 -31.85
N THR A 39 6.61 -20.82 -32.01
CA THR A 39 7.52 -21.93 -31.78
C THR A 39 8.76 -21.73 -32.64
N SER A 40 9.92 -21.59 -32.02
CA SER A 40 11.20 -21.83 -32.68
C SER A 40 12.06 -22.67 -31.77
N LYS A 41 11.98 -23.98 -32.03
CA LYS A 41 12.96 -24.96 -31.59
C LYS A 41 14.34 -24.48 -32.05
N ARG A 42 15.25 -24.22 -31.11
CA ARG A 42 16.69 -24.32 -31.38
C ARG A 42 17.28 -25.32 -30.41
N ALA A 43 17.76 -26.41 -30.99
CA ALA A 43 18.43 -27.50 -30.31
C ALA A 43 19.85 -27.10 -29.89
N ILE A 44 20.17 -27.47 -28.64
CA ILE A 44 21.40 -28.08 -28.11
C ILE A 44 22.71 -27.86 -28.90
N LEU A 45 23.72 -27.29 -28.25
CA LEU A 45 25.09 -27.83 -28.34
C LEU A 45 25.92 -27.55 -27.07
N SER A 46 26.70 -28.56 -26.73
CA SER A 46 27.51 -28.81 -25.54
C SER A 46 28.45 -27.70 -25.08
N SER A 47 28.72 -27.67 -23.77
CA SER A 47 30.09 -27.82 -23.28
C SER A 47 30.11 -28.31 -21.83
N ASN A 48 30.87 -29.39 -21.62
CA ASN A 48 31.29 -29.88 -20.32
C ASN A 48 31.99 -28.75 -19.55
N ALA A 49 31.34 -28.20 -18.53
CA ALA A 49 32.05 -27.49 -17.48
C ALA A 49 32.35 -28.51 -16.37
N SER A 50 33.61 -28.94 -16.30
CA SER A 50 34.17 -29.62 -15.13
C SER A 50 33.93 -28.74 -13.91
N ARG A 51 32.86 -29.03 -13.18
CA ARG A 51 32.59 -28.42 -11.87
C ARG A 51 33.54 -29.07 -10.89
N ASN A 52 34.66 -28.42 -10.62
CA ASN A 52 35.49 -28.72 -9.46
C ASN A 52 34.60 -28.64 -8.22
N ALA A 53 34.30 -29.81 -7.64
CA ALA A 53 33.59 -29.94 -6.39
C ALA A 53 34.52 -29.49 -5.25
N VAL A 54 34.37 -28.24 -4.81
CA VAL A 54 34.88 -27.82 -3.50
C VAL A 54 33.90 -28.34 -2.44
N PRO A 55 34.35 -29.12 -1.43
CA PRO A 55 33.52 -29.48 -0.31
C PRO A 55 33.41 -28.25 0.59
N ALA A 56 32.40 -27.42 0.36
CA ALA A 56 32.02 -26.40 1.32
C ALA A 56 31.45 -27.11 2.55
N THR A 57 32.28 -27.21 3.58
CA THR A 57 31.91 -27.52 4.96
C THR A 57 30.87 -26.48 5.39
N SER A 58 29.59 -26.80 5.21
CA SER A 58 28.45 -25.91 5.43
C SER A 58 27.92 -26.04 6.85
N SER A 59 28.80 -25.88 7.86
CA SER A 59 28.37 -25.56 9.22
C SER A 59 28.41 -24.05 9.43
N THR A 60 27.67 -23.32 8.58
CA THR A 60 27.28 -21.94 8.90
C THR A 60 26.20 -22.06 9.97
N PRO A 61 26.42 -21.70 11.25
CA PRO A 61 25.32 -21.61 12.20
C PRO A 61 24.37 -20.56 11.65
N GLY A 62 23.19 -21.04 11.23
CA GLY A 62 22.16 -20.24 10.58
C GLY A 62 21.94 -18.97 11.36
N ALA A 63 22.25 -17.85 10.70
CA ALA A 63 21.96 -16.52 11.19
C ALA A 63 20.51 -16.50 11.70
N LEU A 64 20.35 -16.41 13.02
CA LEU A 64 19.11 -16.07 13.70
C LEU A 64 18.76 -14.64 13.26
N SER A 65 18.19 -14.51 12.07
CA SER A 65 17.63 -13.25 11.61
C SER A 65 16.43 -12.97 12.50
N THR A 66 16.67 -12.26 13.59
CA THR A 66 15.61 -11.58 14.32
C THR A 66 15.08 -10.52 13.37
N GLN A 67 14.17 -10.93 12.48
CA GLN A 67 13.56 -10.06 11.50
C GLN A 67 12.77 -9.02 12.27
N VAL A 68 13.36 -7.85 12.47
CA VAL A 68 12.67 -6.67 12.96
C VAL A 68 11.61 -6.33 11.91
N ARG A 69 10.42 -6.91 12.07
CA ARG A 69 9.32 -6.73 11.12
C ARG A 69 8.87 -5.27 11.21
N GLY A 70 9.26 -4.47 10.22
CA GLY A 70 8.78 -3.11 10.00
C GLY A 70 7.29 -3.06 9.60
N MET A 71 6.82 -1.88 9.19
CA MET A 71 5.43 -1.64 8.78
C MET A 71 5.09 -2.36 7.46
N LYS A 72 3.96 -3.08 7.42
CA LYS A 72 3.51 -3.82 6.23
C LYS A 72 2.50 -3.00 5.42
N THR A 73 2.77 -2.71 4.15
CA THR A 73 1.79 -2.05 3.28
C THR A 73 0.75 -3.07 2.80
N ARG A 74 -0.55 -2.76 2.95
CA ARG A 74 -1.67 -3.57 2.44
C ARG A 74 -2.63 -2.68 1.66
N SER A 75 -3.32 -3.26 0.67
CA SER A 75 -4.36 -2.53 -0.09
C SER A 75 -5.59 -2.18 0.76
N SER A 76 -5.88 -2.98 1.78
CA SER A 76 -6.93 -2.70 2.76
C SER A 76 -6.35 -2.63 4.16
N VAL A 77 -6.71 -1.55 4.86
CA VAL A 77 -6.17 -1.21 6.17
C VAL A 77 -7.26 -1.45 7.21
N LYS A 78 -7.16 -2.57 7.94
CA LYS A 78 -8.16 -3.03 8.94
C LYS A 78 -7.51 -3.25 10.32
N ARG A 79 -8.29 -3.04 11.38
CA ARG A 79 -7.88 -3.36 12.75
C ARG A 79 -7.86 -4.88 12.94
N LEU A 80 -6.82 -5.40 13.60
CA LEU A 80 -6.63 -6.84 13.85
C LEU A 80 -6.77 -7.20 15.33
N CYS A 81 -6.50 -6.26 16.24
CA CYS A 81 -6.65 -6.44 17.69
C CYS A 81 -7.20 -5.15 18.32
N ASN A 82 -7.52 -5.21 19.62
CA ASN A 82 -8.08 -4.10 20.40
C ASN A 82 -7.10 -2.92 20.51
N GLY A 83 -5.79 -3.19 20.56
CA GLY A 83 -4.74 -2.16 20.55
C GLY A 83 -4.47 -1.50 19.18
N CYS A 84 -5.14 -1.93 18.09
CA CYS A 84 -4.95 -1.32 16.77
C CYS A 84 -5.73 -0.01 16.62
N LYS A 85 -5.03 1.10 16.42
CA LYS A 85 -5.63 2.42 16.22
C LYS A 85 -5.40 2.90 14.77
N PRO A 86 -6.46 3.35 14.06
CA PRO A 86 -6.32 3.93 12.74
C PRO A 86 -5.92 5.40 12.88
N VAL A 87 -4.86 5.78 12.18
CA VAL A 87 -4.34 7.15 12.22
C VAL A 87 -4.12 7.64 10.79
N ARG A 88 -4.54 8.87 10.51
CA ARG A 88 -4.26 9.53 9.22
C ARG A 88 -3.00 10.38 9.36
N ARG A 89 -2.00 10.09 8.53
CA ARG A 89 -0.73 10.85 8.48
C ARG A 89 -0.35 11.03 7.00
N LYS A 90 0.12 12.21 6.60
CA LYS A 90 0.55 12.50 5.21
C LYS A 90 -0.51 12.09 4.16
N GLY A 91 -1.79 12.32 4.46
CA GLY A 91 -2.92 11.98 3.56
C GLY A 91 -3.23 10.49 3.39
N ARG A 92 -2.63 9.58 4.17
CA ARG A 92 -2.90 8.12 4.10
C ARG A 92 -3.35 7.57 5.45
N VAL A 93 -4.09 6.46 5.41
CA VAL A 93 -4.56 5.75 6.62
C VAL A 93 -3.53 4.69 7.01
N TYR A 94 -3.13 4.69 8.27
CA TYR A 94 -2.22 3.71 8.86
C TYR A 94 -2.90 3.00 10.02
N ILE A 95 -2.49 1.76 10.31
CA ILE A 95 -2.75 1.13 11.61
C ILE A 95 -1.47 1.16 12.42
N ILE A 96 -1.55 1.76 13.60
CA ILE A 96 -0.54 1.62 14.65
C ILE A 96 -1.05 0.64 15.70
N CYS A 97 -0.15 -0.15 16.28
CA CYS A 97 -0.45 -1.05 17.37
C CYS A 97 0.73 -1.02 18.35
N SER A 98 0.43 -0.82 19.63
CA SER A 98 1.43 -0.82 20.70
C SER A 98 1.71 -2.22 21.23
N GLU A 99 0.68 -3.07 21.28
CA GLU A 99 0.79 -4.45 21.79
C GLU A 99 1.62 -5.34 20.86
N ASN A 100 1.39 -5.26 19.54
CA ASN A 100 1.97 -6.18 18.57
C ASN A 100 2.49 -5.45 17.32
N PRO A 101 3.81 -5.47 17.03
CA PRO A 101 4.37 -4.77 15.88
C PRO A 101 3.96 -5.38 14.53
N LYS A 102 3.53 -6.66 14.50
CA LYS A 102 3.04 -7.34 13.29
C LYS A 102 1.78 -6.71 12.69
N HIS A 103 1.02 -5.97 13.50
CA HIS A 103 -0.21 -5.32 13.06
C HIS A 103 0.01 -3.94 12.43
N LYS A 104 1.24 -3.40 12.48
CA LYS A 104 1.59 -2.10 11.88
C LYS A 104 1.39 -2.16 10.38
N GLN A 105 0.46 -1.37 9.87
CA GLN A 105 0.06 -1.36 8.46
C GLN A 105 0.07 0.03 7.84
N ARG A 106 0.34 0.08 6.54
CA ARG A 106 0.18 1.23 5.64
C ARG A 106 -0.84 0.91 4.56
#